data_AF-A0A380QFF1-F1
#
_entry.id   AF-A0A380QFF1-F1
#
_cell.length_a   1.000
_cell.length_b   1.000
_cell.length_c   1.000
_cell.angle_alpha   90.00
_cell.angle_beta   90.00
_cell.angle_gamma   90.00
#
_symmetry.space_group_name_H-M   'P 1'
#
loop_
_entity.id
_entity.type
_entity.pdbx_description
1 polymer ?
#
loop_
_entity_poly.entity_id
_entity_poly.type
_entity_poly.pdbx_seq_one_letter_code
_entity_poly.pdbx_strand_id
1 'polypeptide(L)'
;MSETTKSTVQALYFPCTVFKTQKRMDDYGADDMRCGDLSATQLKTDFNLHNISSKVNPYTLTLFQQLKSMPYGYSYDKNPESKKITRQECVRILFNEFRHESRSFAFYGPYKHLIEKMIDYMQNGNGTPFRDLSLDAALKEKILSSLSSNDSSSLVSSHL
;
A
#
# COMPACT_ATOMS: atom_id res chain seq x y z
N MET A 1 2.83 31.92 -55.88
CA MET A 1 2.99 30.47 -56.10
C MET A 1 3.52 29.90 -54.79
N SER A 2 2.72 29.10 -54.10
CA SER A 2 3.01 28.64 -52.74
C SER A 2 3.56 27.23 -52.80
N GLU A 3 4.82 27.07 -52.41
CA GLU A 3 5.54 25.80 -52.38
C GLU A 3 5.06 24.97 -51.18
N THR A 4 4.47 23.81 -51.46
CA THR A 4 4.02 22.85 -50.46
C THR A 4 5.20 21.99 -50.02
N THR A 5 5.76 22.26 -48.83
CA THR A 5 6.80 21.43 -48.22
C THR A 5 6.22 20.07 -47.84
N LYS A 6 6.57 19.03 -48.61
CA LYS A 6 6.21 17.64 -48.36
C LYS A 6 6.96 17.15 -47.11
N SER A 7 6.23 16.95 -46.01
CA SER A 7 6.78 16.39 -44.76
C SER A 7 7.20 14.93 -44.99
N THR A 8 8.50 14.67 -45.07
CA THR A 8 9.05 13.31 -45.18
C THR A 8 8.93 12.61 -43.83
N VAL A 9 8.05 11.60 -43.75
CA VAL A 9 7.90 10.76 -42.56
C VAL A 9 9.16 9.89 -42.43
N GLN A 10 9.99 10.14 -41.42
CA GLN A 10 11.13 9.27 -41.11
C GLN A 10 10.61 7.94 -40.55
N ALA A 11 11.11 6.83 -41.08
CA ALA A 11 10.80 5.50 -40.57
C ALA A 11 11.41 5.32 -39.17
N LEU A 12 10.63 4.78 -38.23
CA LEU A 12 11.09 4.46 -36.88
C LEU A 12 12.07 3.28 -36.93
N TYR A 13 13.19 3.40 -36.22
CA TYR A 13 14.19 2.33 -36.08
C TYR A 13 13.90 1.44 -34.86
N PHE A 14 14.01 0.13 -35.02
CA PHE A 14 13.72 -0.82 -33.95
C PHE A 14 14.93 -1.14 -33.05
N PRO A 15 14.71 -1.36 -31.75
CA PRO A 15 13.43 -1.24 -31.03
C PRO A 15 13.06 0.23 -30.75
N CYS A 16 11.80 0.61 -30.99
CA CYS A 16 11.28 1.94 -30.65
C CYS A 16 10.09 1.86 -29.69
N THR A 17 9.97 2.85 -28.81
CA THR A 17 8.84 3.00 -27.89
C THR A 17 7.80 3.93 -28.53
N VAL A 18 6.67 3.37 -28.96
CA VAL A 18 5.59 4.14 -29.61
C VAL A 18 4.76 4.90 -28.57
N PHE A 19 4.49 4.26 -27.43
CA PHE A 19 3.77 4.86 -26.32
C PHE A 19 4.52 4.60 -25.02
N LYS A 20 4.60 5.62 -24.17
CA LYS A 20 5.06 5.51 -22.79
C LYS A 20 4.06 6.21 -21.89
N THR A 21 3.82 5.68 -20.70
CA THR A 21 2.98 6.37 -19.73
C THR A 21 3.66 7.66 -19.31
N GLN A 22 2.89 8.75 -19.17
CA GLN A 22 3.45 10.03 -18.70
C GLN A 22 3.83 9.94 -17.21
N LYS A 23 3.02 9.22 -16.42
CA LYS A 23 3.30 8.90 -15.02
C LYS A 23 3.66 7.42 -14.95
N ARG A 24 4.91 7.11 -14.58
CA ARG A 24 5.35 5.72 -14.41
C ARG A 24 4.90 5.24 -13.03
N MET A 25 4.49 3.98 -12.94
CA MET A 25 4.06 3.38 -11.66
C MET A 25 5.17 3.40 -10.61
N ASP A 26 6.42 3.19 -11.03
CA ASP A 26 7.61 3.18 -10.15
C ASP A 26 8.39 4.51 -10.22
N ASP A 27 7.70 5.65 -10.39
CA ASP A 27 8.34 6.96 -10.41
C ASP A 27 8.58 7.51 -8.99
N TYR A 28 9.74 7.18 -8.42
CA TYR A 28 10.17 7.70 -7.11
C TYR A 28 10.30 9.24 -7.06
N GLY A 29 10.31 9.92 -8.21
CA GLY A 29 10.33 11.38 -8.30
C GLY A 29 8.94 12.03 -8.27
N ALA A 30 7.86 11.23 -8.26
CA ALA A 30 6.51 11.75 -8.24
C ALA A 30 6.22 12.57 -6.97
N ASP A 31 5.41 13.62 -7.10
CA ASP A 31 5.15 14.56 -5.99
C ASP A 31 4.55 13.89 -4.75
N ASP A 32 3.72 12.87 -4.95
CA ASP A 32 3.12 12.06 -3.87
C ASP A 32 4.14 11.14 -3.18
N MET A 33 5.20 10.73 -3.87
CA MET A 33 6.30 9.97 -3.27
C MET A 33 7.27 10.82 -2.42
N ARG A 34 7.15 12.16 -2.48
CA ARG A 34 8.02 13.10 -1.74
C ARG A 34 7.51 13.46 -0.34
N CYS A 35 6.31 13.01 0.04
CA CYS A 35 5.62 13.42 1.27
C CYS A 35 5.39 12.27 2.27
N GLY A 36 6.34 11.33 2.37
CA GLY A 36 6.16 10.09 3.14
C GLY A 36 6.19 10.23 4.68
N ASP A 37 6.98 11.17 5.21
CA ASP A 37 7.17 11.31 6.66
C ASP A 37 6.27 12.42 7.23
N LEU A 38 5.27 12.01 8.01
CA LEU A 38 4.37 12.92 8.73
C LEU A 38 4.76 13.02 10.19
N SER A 39 4.74 14.24 10.73
CA SER A 39 4.97 14.47 12.16
C SER A 39 3.81 13.94 13.01
N ALA A 40 4.10 13.57 14.26
CA ALA A 40 3.08 13.15 15.22
C ALA A 40 1.97 14.21 15.42
N THR A 41 2.32 15.49 15.28
CA THR A 41 1.35 16.59 15.33
C THR A 41 0.43 16.57 14.12
N GLN A 42 0.96 16.49 12.90
CA GLN A 42 0.14 16.43 11.68
C GLN A 42 -0.79 15.21 11.67
N LEU A 43 -0.29 14.05 12.09
CA LEU A 43 -1.13 12.84 12.21
C LEU A 43 -2.34 13.07 13.13
N LYS A 44 -2.18 13.83 14.22
CA LYS A 44 -3.26 14.13 15.16
C LYS A 44 -4.17 15.26 14.68
N THR A 45 -3.60 16.37 14.20
CA THR A 45 -4.38 17.58 13.88
C THR A 45 -5.07 17.46 12.54
N ASP A 46 -4.35 16.99 11.52
CA ASP A 46 -4.78 17.07 10.13
C ASP A 46 -5.56 15.80 9.74
N PHE A 47 -5.18 14.65 10.32
CA PHE A 47 -5.77 13.35 10.02
C PHE A 47 -6.57 12.73 11.18
N ASN A 48 -6.64 13.41 12.33
CA ASN A 48 -7.37 12.95 13.52
C ASN A 48 -6.97 11.54 14.02
N LEU A 49 -5.73 11.11 13.76
CA LEU A 49 -5.22 9.79 14.13
C LEU A 49 -4.80 9.71 15.60
N HIS A 50 -5.74 9.93 16.51
CA HIS A 50 -5.46 9.86 17.95
C HIS A 50 -5.35 8.42 18.45
N ASN A 51 -6.18 7.52 17.91
CA ASN A 51 -6.31 6.13 18.34
C ASN A 51 -6.00 5.20 17.15
N ILE A 52 -4.73 4.82 17.01
CA ILE A 52 -4.27 3.99 15.88
C ILE A 52 -4.41 2.50 16.17
N SER A 53 -4.35 2.11 17.45
CA SER A 53 -4.28 0.71 17.86
C SER A 53 -5.16 0.46 19.06
N SER A 54 -5.65 -0.77 19.18
CA SER A 54 -6.39 -1.25 20.34
C SER A 54 -5.47 -1.73 21.47
N LYS A 55 -4.18 -1.94 21.16
CA LYS A 55 -3.19 -2.60 22.04
C LYS A 55 -2.06 -1.68 22.50
N VAL A 56 -1.69 -0.67 21.72
CA VAL A 56 -0.53 0.18 22.00
C VAL A 56 -0.77 1.64 21.63
N ASN A 57 -0.22 2.57 22.41
CA ASN A 57 -0.10 3.96 22.02
C ASN A 57 1.26 4.20 21.34
N PRO A 58 1.31 4.46 20.02
CA PRO A 58 2.56 4.67 19.30
C PRO A 58 3.24 6.02 19.60
N TYR A 59 2.49 7.01 20.10
CA TYR A 59 3.05 8.32 20.44
C TYR A 59 3.83 8.32 21.75
N THR A 60 3.44 7.44 22.69
CA THR A 60 4.08 7.32 24.00
C THR A 60 4.89 6.03 24.16
N LEU A 61 4.79 5.11 23.20
CA LEU A 61 5.39 3.76 23.23
C LEU A 61 4.98 2.97 24.47
N THR A 62 3.67 2.91 24.73
CA THR A 62 3.11 2.25 25.91
C THR A 62 1.99 1.31 25.53
N LEU A 63 1.93 0.15 26.18
CA LEU A 63 0.79 -0.77 26.00
C LEU A 63 -0.48 -0.22 26.64
N PHE A 64 -1.61 -0.43 25.96
CA PHE A 64 -2.91 -0.28 26.59
C PHE A 64 -3.19 -1.45 27.52
N GLN A 65 -4.03 -1.20 28.51
CA GLN A 65 -4.30 -2.10 29.60
C GLN A 65 -4.89 -3.41 29.10
N GLN A 66 -4.12 -4.50 29.19
CA GLN A 66 -4.56 -5.80 28.71
C GLN A 66 -5.50 -6.45 29.72
N LEU A 67 -6.47 -7.23 29.23
CA LEU A 67 -7.29 -8.12 30.04
C LEU A 67 -6.37 -9.11 30.76
N LYS A 68 -6.29 -9.02 32.08
CA LYS A 68 -5.53 -9.98 32.89
C LYS A 68 -6.45 -11.14 33.26
N SER A 69 -6.02 -12.35 32.93
CA SER A 69 -6.69 -13.57 33.37
C SER A 69 -6.54 -13.73 34.88
N MET A 70 -7.65 -13.98 35.56
CA MET A 70 -7.77 -14.20 36.99
C MET A 70 -8.46 -15.55 37.24
N PRO A 71 -8.36 -16.12 38.46
CA PRO A 71 -8.90 -17.45 38.76
C PRO A 71 -10.38 -17.66 38.40
N TYR A 72 -11.18 -16.58 38.34
CA TYR A 72 -12.62 -16.64 38.05
C TYR A 72 -13.07 -15.62 36.99
N GLY A 73 -12.20 -15.16 36.11
CA GLY A 73 -12.60 -14.24 35.03
C GLY A 73 -11.48 -13.39 34.47
N TYR A 74 -11.85 -12.27 33.86
CA TYR A 74 -10.91 -11.27 33.35
C TYR A 74 -11.15 -9.93 34.03
N SER A 75 -10.06 -9.24 34.36
CA SER A 75 -10.12 -7.88 34.88
C SER A 75 -9.22 -6.96 34.07
N TYR A 76 -9.71 -5.75 33.78
CA TYR A 76 -8.85 -4.66 33.33
C TYR A 76 -7.94 -4.23 34.49
N ASP A 77 -6.66 -4.03 34.19
CA ASP A 77 -5.63 -3.91 35.24
C ASP A 77 -5.86 -2.76 36.24
N LYS A 78 -6.60 -1.67 36.01
CA LYS A 78 -6.73 -0.51 36.94
C LYS A 78 -5.44 0.18 37.41
N ASN A 79 -4.25 -0.44 37.45
CA ASN A 79 -3.00 0.21 37.83
C ASN A 79 -2.14 0.51 36.57
N PRO A 80 -2.14 1.75 36.07
CA PRO A 80 -1.78 2.07 34.69
C PRO A 80 -0.32 2.49 34.59
N GLU A 81 0.62 1.76 35.20
CA GLU A 81 2.00 1.87 34.72
C GLU A 81 2.03 1.24 33.34
N SER A 82 1.64 2.05 32.36
CA SER A 82 1.49 1.69 30.97
C SER A 82 2.85 1.17 30.52
N LYS A 83 2.98 -0.15 30.45
CA LYS A 83 4.26 -0.83 30.25
C LYS A 83 4.93 -0.20 29.03
N LYS A 84 6.05 0.49 29.26
CA LYS A 84 6.86 1.05 28.18
C LYS A 84 7.38 -0.09 27.34
N ILE A 85 7.36 0.09 26.03
CA ILE A 85 7.86 -0.87 25.07
C ILE A 85 8.86 -0.21 24.13
N THR A 86 9.65 -1.03 23.45
CA THR A 86 10.57 -0.53 22.44
C THR A 86 9.81 -0.12 21.18
N ARG A 87 10.42 0.74 20.37
CA ARG A 87 9.87 1.12 19.06
C ARG A 87 9.64 -0.09 18.16
N GLN A 88 10.59 -1.03 18.14
CA GLN A 88 10.48 -2.25 17.34
C GLN A 88 9.28 -3.11 17.78
N GLU A 89 9.07 -3.24 19.09
CA GLU A 89 7.92 -3.98 19.63
C GLU A 89 6.60 -3.28 19.29
N CYS A 90 6.55 -1.95 19.38
CA CYS A 90 5.38 -1.17 18.95
C CYS A 90 5.06 -1.40 17.47
N VAL A 91 6.06 -1.29 16.58
CA VAL A 91 5.92 -1.54 15.15
C VAL A 91 5.41 -2.96 14.89
N ARG A 92 5.99 -3.96 15.55
CA ARG A 92 5.56 -5.36 15.44
C ARG A 92 4.08 -5.53 15.81
N ILE A 93 3.62 -4.88 16.89
CA ILE A 93 2.22 -4.94 17.32
C ILE A 93 1.30 -4.28 16.29
N LEU A 94 1.65 -3.06 15.82
CA LEU A 94 0.86 -2.33 14.83
C LEU A 94 0.70 -3.12 13.53
N PHE A 95 1.78 -3.68 13.00
CA PHE A 95 1.71 -4.49 11.78
C PHE A 95 0.92 -5.79 11.97
N ASN A 96 0.98 -6.40 13.16
CA ASN A 96 0.17 -7.58 13.47
C ASN A 96 -1.33 -7.25 13.50
N GLU A 97 -1.71 -6.10 14.09
CA GLU A 97 -3.09 -5.61 14.01
C GLU A 97 -3.47 -5.29 12.57
N PHE A 98 -2.60 -4.60 11.81
CA PHE A 98 -2.88 -4.27 10.42
C PHE A 98 -3.16 -5.51 9.57
N ARG A 99 -2.33 -6.56 9.66
CA ARG A 99 -2.61 -7.85 9.01
C ARG A 99 -3.95 -8.42 9.42
N HIS A 100 -4.22 -8.47 10.73
CA HIS A 100 -5.46 -9.05 11.25
C HIS A 100 -6.71 -8.35 10.68
N GLU A 101 -6.73 -7.02 10.72
CA GLU A 101 -7.85 -6.21 10.23
C GLU A 101 -7.97 -6.26 8.70
N SER A 102 -6.84 -6.36 7.98
CA SER A 102 -6.83 -6.40 6.52
C SER A 102 -7.56 -7.61 5.93
N ARG A 103 -7.62 -8.74 6.66
CA ARG A 103 -8.23 -10.00 6.19
C ARG A 103 -9.68 -9.84 5.78
N SER A 104 -10.42 -8.94 6.42
CA SER A 104 -11.83 -8.67 6.11
C SER A 104 -12.01 -8.14 4.69
N PHE A 105 -11.02 -7.43 4.13
CA PHE A 105 -11.05 -6.90 2.77
C PHE A 105 -10.62 -7.91 1.71
N ALA A 106 -10.00 -9.02 2.12
CA ALA A 106 -9.51 -10.07 1.26
C ALA A 106 -10.01 -11.43 1.76
N PHE A 107 -11.30 -11.53 2.08
CA PHE A 107 -11.82 -12.73 2.73
C PHE A 107 -11.91 -13.95 1.78
N TYR A 108 -12.18 -13.72 0.50
CA TYR A 108 -12.40 -14.75 -0.52
C TYR A 108 -11.63 -14.45 -1.82
N GLY A 109 -11.57 -15.46 -2.69
CA GLY A 109 -10.91 -15.37 -4.00
C GLY A 109 -9.48 -15.92 -4.04
N PRO A 110 -8.93 -16.15 -5.24
CA PRO A 110 -7.62 -16.76 -5.43
C PRO A 110 -6.47 -15.88 -4.91
N TYR A 111 -6.68 -14.56 -4.89
CA TYR A 111 -5.68 -13.54 -4.55
C TYR A 111 -5.75 -13.07 -3.09
N LYS A 112 -6.57 -13.70 -2.24
CA LYS A 112 -6.82 -13.26 -0.86
C LYS A 112 -5.56 -13.11 0.01
N HIS A 113 -4.54 -13.89 -0.27
CA HIS A 113 -3.28 -13.92 0.47
C HIS A 113 -2.35 -12.75 0.12
N LEU A 114 -2.63 -12.01 -0.97
CA LEU A 114 -1.76 -10.92 -1.43
C LEU A 114 -1.67 -9.79 -0.41
N ILE A 115 -2.77 -9.43 0.25
CA ILE A 115 -2.76 -8.31 1.20
C ILE A 115 -1.81 -8.57 2.37
N GLU A 116 -1.80 -9.80 2.90
CA GLU A 116 -0.87 -10.17 3.97
C GLU A 116 0.58 -10.15 3.49
N LYS A 117 0.87 -10.69 2.29
CA LYS A 117 2.22 -10.63 1.69
C LYS A 117 2.70 -9.19 1.50
N MET A 118 1.82 -8.30 1.04
CA MET A 118 2.13 -6.87 0.86
C MET A 118 2.42 -6.19 2.20
N ILE A 119 1.64 -6.50 3.24
CA ILE A 119 1.86 -5.95 4.59
C ILE A 119 3.16 -6.49 5.21
N ASP A 120 3.47 -7.77 5.01
CA ASP A 120 4.73 -8.36 5.48
C ASP A 120 5.94 -7.75 4.78
N TYR A 121 5.81 -7.48 3.48
CA TYR A 121 6.83 -6.76 2.74
C TYR A 121 6.94 -5.30 3.19
N MET A 122 5.83 -4.63 3.49
CA MET A 122 5.85 -3.26 4.03
C MET A 122 6.57 -3.19 5.39
N GLN A 123 6.42 -4.22 6.24
CA GLN A 123 7.07 -4.27 7.56
C GLN A 123 8.57 -4.49 7.46
N ASN A 124 9.01 -5.39 6.56
CA ASN A 124 10.38 -5.91 6.53
C ASN A 124 11.20 -5.43 5.32
N GLY A 125 10.56 -4.71 4.40
CA GLY A 125 11.15 -4.25 3.15
C GLY A 125 12.20 -3.17 3.36
N ASN A 126 13.04 -3.00 2.35
CA ASN A 126 14.14 -2.04 2.31
C ASN A 126 13.86 -0.87 1.34
N GLY A 127 12.59 -0.61 1.03
CA GLY A 127 12.16 0.44 0.09
C GLY A 127 12.19 0.03 -1.39
N THR A 128 12.55 -1.22 -1.71
CA THR A 128 12.40 -1.73 -3.08
C THR A 128 10.92 -1.99 -3.43
N PRO A 129 10.55 -2.06 -4.72
CA PRO A 129 9.19 -2.36 -5.12
C PRO A 129 8.79 -3.79 -4.75
N PHE A 130 7.57 -3.97 -4.25
CA PHE A 130 6.99 -5.30 -4.04
C PHE A 130 6.71 -5.98 -5.39
N ARG A 131 7.07 -7.26 -5.52
CA ARG A 131 6.79 -8.09 -6.70
C ARG A 131 6.24 -9.45 -6.29
N ASP A 132 5.14 -9.87 -6.90
CA ASP A 132 4.53 -11.18 -6.67
C ASP A 132 3.74 -11.61 -7.92
N LEU A 133 3.93 -12.86 -8.34
CA LEU A 133 3.28 -13.39 -9.55
C LEU A 133 1.75 -13.39 -9.46
N SER A 134 1.19 -13.59 -8.26
CA SER A 134 -0.25 -13.55 -8.05
C SER A 134 -0.78 -12.12 -8.16
N LEU A 135 0.02 -11.11 -7.79
CA LEU A 135 -0.36 -9.70 -7.96
C LEU A 135 -0.36 -9.33 -9.46
N ASP A 136 0.68 -9.74 -10.20
CA ASP A 136 0.76 -9.53 -11.64
C ASP A 136 -0.42 -10.21 -12.37
N ALA A 137 -0.76 -11.45 -11.98
CA ALA A 137 -1.92 -12.16 -12.50
C ALA A 137 -3.24 -11.44 -12.20
N ALA A 138 -3.45 -11.00 -10.95
CA ALA A 138 -4.66 -10.28 -10.55
C ALA A 138 -4.83 -8.96 -11.34
N LEU A 139 -3.75 -8.20 -11.52
CA LEU A 139 -3.77 -6.95 -12.29
C LEU A 139 -4.05 -7.22 -13.77
N LYS A 140 -3.43 -8.26 -14.34
CA LYS A 140 -3.68 -8.67 -15.73
C LYS A 140 -5.15 -9.05 -15.94
N GLU A 141 -5.72 -9.86 -15.05
CA GLU A 141 -7.15 -10.22 -15.10
C GLU A 141 -8.04 -8.99 -15.01
N LYS A 142 -7.72 -8.03 -14.13
CA LYS A 142 -8.48 -6.80 -13.99
C LYS A 142 -8.49 -5.97 -15.28
N ILE A 143 -7.32 -5.82 -15.92
CA ILE A 143 -7.18 -5.11 -17.19
C ILE A 143 -7.99 -5.81 -18.29
N LEU A 144 -7.86 -7.14 -18.43
CA LEU A 144 -8.58 -7.91 -19.44
C LEU A 144 -10.11 -7.87 -19.23
N SER A 145 -10.55 -7.96 -17.97
CA SER A 145 -11.98 -7.85 -17.62
C SER A 145 -12.55 -6.48 -18.01
N SER A 146 -11.83 -5.39 -17.69
CA SER A 146 -12.26 -4.03 -18.07
C SER A 146 -12.32 -3.78 -19.57
N LEU A 147 -11.57 -4.53 -20.38
CA LEU A 147 -11.61 -4.43 -21.84
C LEU A 147 -12.78 -5.21 -22.45
N SER A 148 -13.29 -6.24 -21.77
CA SER A 148 -14.43 -7.04 -22.26
C SER A 148 -15.78 -6.39 -21.98
N SER A 149 -15.86 -5.59 -20.90
CA SER A 149 -16.96 -4.66 -20.69
C SER A 149 -16.72 -3.49 -21.64
N ASN A 150 -17.63 -3.22 -22.59
CA ASN A 150 -17.52 -2.18 -23.63
C ASN A 150 -17.41 -0.72 -23.10
N ASP A 151 -16.98 -0.49 -21.86
CA ASP A 151 -16.68 0.82 -21.33
C ASP A 151 -15.34 1.31 -21.91
N SER A 152 -15.48 2.37 -22.69
CA SER A 152 -14.47 2.93 -23.58
C SER A 152 -13.30 3.57 -22.83
N SER A 153 -12.37 2.74 -22.36
CA SER A 153 -11.02 3.16 -21.96
C SER A 153 -9.97 2.28 -22.64
N SER A 154 -10.15 2.09 -23.95
CA SER A 154 -9.14 1.57 -24.84
C SER A 154 -7.88 2.44 -24.75
N LEU A 155 -6.75 1.89 -24.32
CA LEU A 155 -5.38 2.23 -24.76
C LEU A 155 -4.28 1.48 -23.98
N VAL A 156 -4.56 0.31 -23.39
CA VAL A 156 -3.50 -0.59 -22.87
C VAL A 156 -3.49 -1.87 -23.71
N SER A 157 -3.15 -1.71 -24.99
CA SER A 157 -2.81 -2.84 -25.85
C SER A 157 -1.51 -2.54 -26.55
N SER A 158 -0.41 -2.96 -25.92
CA SER A 158 0.74 -3.55 -26.60
C SER A 158 1.81 -3.90 -25.56
N HIS A 159 2.01 -5.21 -25.37
CA HIS A 159 3.12 -5.85 -24.64
C HIS A 159 3.04 -5.87 -23.11
N LEU A 160 2.20 -6.77 -22.59
CA LEU A 160 2.52 -7.59 -21.41
C LEU A 160 2.83 -9.02 -21.88
#